data_AF-A0A9D1AV04-F1
#
_entry.id   AF-A0A9D1AV04-F1
#
_cell.length_a   1.000
_cell.length_b   1.000
_cell.length_c   1.000
_cell.angle_alpha   90.00
_cell.angle_beta   90.00
_cell.angle_gamma   90.00
#
_symmetry.space_group_name_H-M   'P 1'
#
loop_
_entity.id
_entity.type
_entity.pdbx_description
1 polymer ?
#
loop_
_entity_poly.entity_id
_entity_poly.type
_entity_poly.pdbx_seq_one_letter_code
_entity_poly.pdbx_strand_id
1 'polypeptide(L)'
;MSNVKSIVPVLLLAACAPQNAQLTSGSYVAFLSDGTSLSLVKETVNPDDPSWPASYNMDCREFEDEADERNFKLDDPIQICGQNNWPPAHEQWADQAGYRVVSEDITPWRGEAVINSEGDLQIGFHHYVRGDKKSDMRLIMSVKPAFQPTTCVPRESGGVDIEPMDGDWIANWSDELAALGDLDEAYSGAYAHLEPYLDGGRLFLLNATGYQINPRDVADFWFLPPQWEAGNAQGKISEELIYHRGPRYAQPFVYNSILDPESDEGFVPINEGDLFFCDLPEGTDPAESDCVSELETEVTTVANEIHDELDRMFKPDGKDSEPIFEYRPMTHLNKWRPVDGVPAGFDGWGELHYNYVVFSADSVLEAGGQARGAFSLVLDALDSQTVVFAQGEFVLETIKKDRWVTEDLQEVKAEENGVELCFQQ
;
A
#
# COMPACT_ATOMS: atom_id res chain seq x y z
N MET A 1 -21.78 -5.49 13.02
CA MET A 1 -21.78 -4.32 12.11
C MET A 1 -21.47 -3.07 12.93
N SER A 2 -20.18 -2.86 13.18
CA SER A 2 -19.66 -1.68 13.87
C SER A 2 -19.71 -0.50 12.90
N ASN A 3 -20.12 0.67 13.38
CA ASN A 3 -20.06 1.91 12.61
C ASN A 3 -18.59 2.28 12.39
N VAL A 4 -18.02 1.83 11.27
CA VAL A 4 -16.78 2.38 10.73
C VAL A 4 -17.06 3.87 10.51
N LYS A 5 -16.44 4.73 11.34
CA LYS A 5 -16.43 6.17 11.09
C LYS A 5 -15.71 6.36 9.77
N SER A 6 -16.50 6.58 8.73
CA SER A 6 -16.07 6.89 7.38
C SER A 6 -14.94 7.93 7.44
N ILE A 7 -13.74 7.50 7.04
CA ILE A 7 -12.70 8.41 6.59
C ILE A 7 -13.36 9.18 5.45
N VAL A 8 -13.63 10.46 5.68
CA VAL A 8 -14.19 11.34 4.65
C VAL A 8 -13.12 11.42 3.54
N PRO A 9 -13.44 11.06 2.29
CA PRO A 9 -12.48 11.15 1.20
C PRO A 9 -12.15 12.63 0.98
N VAL A 10 -10.98 13.06 1.45
CA VAL A 10 -10.42 14.39 1.15
C VAL A 10 -9.88 14.36 -0.30
N LEU A 11 -10.80 14.36 -1.26
CA LEU A 11 -10.51 14.49 -2.70
C LEU A 11 -10.61 15.94 -3.19
N LEU A 12 -10.61 16.92 -2.27
CA LEU A 12 -10.72 18.35 -2.57
C LEU A 12 -9.36 19.04 -2.55
N LEU A 13 -8.42 18.59 -3.39
CA LEU A 13 -7.21 19.37 -3.68
C LEU A 13 -7.55 20.49 -4.67
N ALA A 14 -7.83 21.69 -4.13
CA ALA A 14 -8.20 22.88 -4.91
C ALA A 14 -7.10 23.28 -5.90
N ALA A 15 -7.47 23.51 -7.17
CA ALA A 15 -6.61 23.76 -8.34
C ALA A 15 -5.73 25.03 -8.34
N CYS A 16 -5.42 25.63 -7.19
CA CYS A 16 -4.78 26.96 -7.11
C CYS A 16 -3.46 27.00 -6.32
N ALA A 17 -2.97 25.86 -5.79
CA ALA A 17 -1.66 25.84 -5.16
C ALA A 17 -0.54 25.72 -6.24
N PRO A 18 0.57 26.48 -6.14
CA PRO A 18 1.70 26.31 -7.04
C PRO A 18 2.26 24.89 -6.94
N GLN A 19 2.75 24.33 -8.05
CA GLN A 19 3.44 23.04 -8.03
C GLN A 19 4.65 23.11 -7.08
N ASN A 20 4.74 22.18 -6.11
CA ASN A 20 5.82 22.12 -5.12
C ASN A 20 6.30 20.71 -4.79
N ALA A 21 5.74 19.71 -5.47
CA ALA A 21 6.33 18.39 -5.61
C ALA A 21 6.65 18.15 -7.09
N GLN A 22 7.81 17.58 -7.35
CA GLN A 22 8.24 17.14 -8.66
C GLN A 22 8.53 15.65 -8.60
N LEU A 23 7.94 14.88 -9.52
CA LEU A 23 8.36 13.52 -9.78
C LEU A 23 9.57 13.57 -10.72
N THR A 24 10.69 12.97 -10.32
CA THR A 24 11.93 12.94 -11.10
C THR A 24 12.00 11.71 -12.01
N SER A 25 11.40 10.61 -11.57
CA SER A 25 11.23 9.35 -12.30
C SER A 25 9.98 8.67 -11.75
N GLY A 26 9.28 7.88 -12.57
CA GLY A 26 8.20 7.04 -12.08
C GLY A 26 7.39 6.45 -13.21
N SER A 27 6.74 5.34 -12.92
CA SER A 27 5.92 4.60 -13.85
C SER A 27 4.77 3.92 -13.11
N TYR A 28 3.77 3.49 -13.87
CA TYR A 28 2.72 2.63 -13.35
C TYR A 28 2.35 1.53 -14.33
N VAL A 29 1.79 0.45 -13.79
CA VAL A 29 1.07 -0.60 -14.53
C VAL A 29 -0.33 -0.70 -13.93
N ALA A 30 -1.35 -0.66 -14.79
CA ALA A 30 -2.74 -0.83 -14.39
C ALA A 30 -3.35 -2.06 -15.06
N PHE A 31 -3.82 -3.00 -14.26
CA PHE A 31 -4.61 -4.15 -14.66
C PHE A 31 -6.08 -3.76 -14.60
N LEU A 32 -6.67 -3.41 -15.73
CA LEU A 32 -8.06 -3.00 -15.82
C LEU A 32 -8.93 -4.22 -16.13
N SER A 33 -9.80 -4.62 -15.20
CA SER A 33 -10.71 -5.75 -15.42
C SER A 33 -11.64 -5.45 -16.61
N ASP A 34 -11.64 -6.31 -17.62
CA ASP A 34 -12.43 -6.15 -18.85
C ASP A 34 -13.94 -6.11 -18.56
N GLY A 35 -14.39 -6.86 -17.55
CA GLY A 35 -15.82 -6.95 -17.20
C GLY A 35 -16.32 -5.82 -16.30
N THR A 36 -15.47 -5.24 -15.46
CA THR A 36 -15.91 -4.36 -14.37
C THR A 36 -15.22 -2.99 -14.33
N SER A 37 -14.16 -2.75 -15.12
CA SER A 37 -13.51 -1.43 -15.19
C SER A 37 -14.43 -0.38 -15.79
N LEU A 38 -14.76 0.64 -14.98
CA LEU A 38 -15.48 1.83 -15.43
C LEU A 38 -14.69 2.62 -16.47
N SER A 39 -13.36 2.61 -16.37
CA SER A 39 -12.47 3.33 -17.28
C SER A 39 -12.52 2.76 -18.69
N LEU A 40 -12.58 1.43 -18.82
CA LEU A 40 -12.79 0.72 -20.09
C LEU A 40 -14.21 0.92 -20.61
N VAL A 41 -15.23 0.70 -19.77
CA VAL A 41 -16.65 0.82 -20.15
C VAL A 41 -17.00 2.23 -20.66
N LYS A 42 -16.38 3.27 -20.10
CA LYS A 42 -16.59 4.67 -20.51
C LYS A 42 -15.62 5.11 -21.62
N GLU A 43 -14.77 4.22 -22.11
CA GLU A 43 -13.74 4.48 -23.14
C GLU A 43 -12.81 5.65 -22.77
N THR A 44 -12.61 5.87 -21.48
CA THR A 44 -11.68 6.89 -20.97
C THR A 44 -10.24 6.35 -20.93
N VAL A 45 -10.10 5.03 -20.94
CA VAL A 45 -8.89 4.28 -21.24
C VAL A 45 -9.24 3.29 -22.35
N ASN A 46 -8.46 3.25 -23.43
CA ASN A 46 -8.68 2.35 -24.56
C ASN A 46 -7.37 1.63 -24.94
N PRO A 47 -7.06 0.48 -24.33
CA PRO A 47 -5.82 -0.28 -24.54
C PRO A 47 -5.59 -0.73 -26.00
N ASP A 48 -6.63 -0.78 -26.83
CA ASP A 48 -6.57 -1.19 -28.24
C ASP A 48 -6.02 -0.07 -29.16
N ASP A 49 -5.87 1.15 -28.63
CA ASP A 49 -5.24 2.23 -29.36
C ASP A 49 -3.73 1.91 -29.55
N PRO A 50 -3.23 1.80 -30.80
CA PRO A 50 -1.85 1.40 -31.08
C PRO A 50 -0.80 2.40 -30.60
N SER A 51 -1.20 3.53 -30.03
CA SER A 51 -0.30 4.51 -29.45
C SER A 51 -0.14 4.39 -27.93
N TRP A 52 -0.71 3.37 -27.29
CA TRP A 52 -0.22 2.92 -25.98
C TRP A 52 1.22 2.42 -26.11
N PRO A 53 2.16 2.90 -25.27
CA PRO A 53 3.56 2.48 -25.34
C PRO A 53 3.72 0.99 -25.00
N ALA A 54 2.92 0.50 -24.06
CA ALA A 54 2.78 -0.91 -23.75
C ALA A 54 1.34 -1.21 -23.30
N SER A 55 0.67 -2.06 -24.05
CA SER A 55 -0.61 -2.67 -23.68
C SER A 55 -0.64 -4.14 -24.09
N TYR A 56 -1.31 -4.95 -23.29
CA TYR A 56 -1.50 -6.39 -23.53
C TYR A 56 -2.70 -6.90 -22.75
N ASN A 57 -3.17 -8.10 -23.12
CA ASN A 57 -4.23 -8.77 -22.41
C ASN A 57 -3.63 -9.86 -21.49
N MET A 58 -4.20 -10.01 -20.30
CA MET A 58 -3.93 -11.10 -19.38
C MET A 58 -5.25 -11.77 -19.05
N ASP A 59 -5.35 -13.08 -19.22
CA ASP A 59 -6.58 -13.80 -18.92
C ASP A 59 -6.25 -15.22 -18.46
N CYS A 60 -6.25 -15.39 -17.14
CA CYS A 60 -5.96 -16.66 -16.50
C CYS A 60 -7.21 -17.36 -15.98
N ARG A 61 -8.41 -16.88 -16.33
CA ARG A 61 -9.65 -17.53 -15.97
C ARG A 61 -9.72 -18.93 -16.56
N GLU A 62 -10.16 -19.88 -15.75
CA GLU A 62 -10.59 -21.19 -16.22
C GLU A 62 -12.08 -21.14 -16.56
N PHE A 63 -12.44 -21.65 -17.73
CA PHE A 63 -13.83 -21.66 -18.20
C PHE A 63 -14.38 -23.09 -18.13
N GLU A 64 -15.59 -23.26 -17.59
CA GLU A 64 -16.23 -24.58 -17.45
C GLU A 64 -16.54 -25.23 -18.81
N ASP A 65 -16.82 -24.41 -19.83
CA ASP A 65 -17.09 -24.87 -21.18
C ASP A 65 -16.46 -24.00 -22.28
N GLU A 66 -16.28 -24.62 -23.45
CA GLU A 66 -15.65 -23.96 -24.60
C GLU A 66 -16.49 -22.80 -25.17
N ALA A 67 -17.80 -22.75 -24.91
CA ALA A 67 -18.63 -21.66 -25.39
C ALA A 67 -18.37 -20.38 -24.60
N ASP A 68 -18.27 -20.50 -23.27
CA ASP A 68 -17.90 -19.39 -22.40
C ASP A 68 -16.47 -18.93 -22.67
N GLU A 69 -15.52 -19.87 -22.83
CA GLU A 69 -14.15 -19.51 -23.24
C GLU A 69 -14.16 -18.71 -24.55
N ARG A 70 -14.89 -19.15 -25.58
CA ARG A 70 -14.98 -18.43 -26.86
C ARG A 70 -15.65 -17.06 -26.76
N ASN A 71 -16.53 -16.85 -25.78
CA ASN A 71 -17.31 -15.62 -25.67
C ASN A 71 -16.67 -14.58 -24.76
N PHE A 72 -15.93 -15.03 -23.74
CA PHE A 72 -15.48 -14.16 -22.65
C PHE A 72 -13.97 -14.09 -22.50
N LYS A 73 -13.21 -15.05 -23.05
CA LYS A 73 -11.75 -14.98 -23.03
C LYS A 73 -11.28 -13.79 -23.85
N LEU A 74 -10.33 -13.03 -23.31
CA LEU A 74 -9.70 -11.95 -24.05
C LEU A 74 -8.95 -12.48 -25.27
N ASP A 75 -8.89 -11.67 -26.32
CA ASP A 75 -8.09 -11.96 -27.50
C ASP A 75 -6.59 -11.88 -27.16
N ASP A 76 -5.79 -12.80 -27.71
CA ASP A 76 -4.33 -12.82 -27.62
C ASP A 76 -3.74 -12.56 -26.20
N PRO A 77 -4.21 -13.25 -25.13
CA PRO A 77 -3.68 -13.03 -23.80
C PRO A 77 -2.25 -13.57 -23.71
N ILE A 78 -1.44 -12.96 -22.86
CA ILE A 78 -0.08 -13.43 -22.58
C ILE A 78 -0.10 -14.88 -22.11
N GLN A 79 0.85 -15.68 -22.60
CA GLN A 79 0.86 -17.13 -22.42
C GLN A 79 1.53 -17.54 -21.10
N ILE A 80 1.09 -16.94 -20.00
CA ILE A 80 1.56 -17.27 -18.65
C ILE A 80 0.66 -18.29 -17.96
N CYS A 81 -0.60 -18.43 -18.37
CA CYS A 81 -1.60 -19.26 -17.70
C CYS A 81 -1.65 -20.72 -18.24
N GLY A 82 -2.01 -21.70 -17.39
CA GLY A 82 -2.33 -23.09 -17.80
C GLY A 82 -1.64 -24.20 -17.00
N GLN A 83 -1.96 -25.47 -17.30
CA GLN A 83 -1.65 -26.70 -16.52
C GLN A 83 -0.20 -26.88 -16.01
N ASN A 84 0.78 -26.18 -16.56
CA ASN A 84 2.18 -26.27 -16.14
C ASN A 84 2.80 -24.94 -15.68
N ASN A 85 2.08 -23.80 -15.76
CA ASN A 85 2.68 -22.46 -15.59
C ASN A 85 1.94 -21.48 -14.64
N TRP A 86 0.72 -21.78 -14.16
CA TRP A 86 -0.12 -20.87 -13.34
C TRP A 86 -1.39 -21.65 -12.94
N PRO A 87 -1.99 -21.48 -11.74
CA PRO A 87 -2.44 -20.20 -11.19
C PRO A 87 -1.47 -19.54 -10.19
N PRO A 88 -1.65 -18.24 -9.87
CA PRO A 88 -0.89 -17.59 -8.81
C PRO A 88 -1.38 -18.11 -7.46
N ALA A 89 -0.47 -18.44 -6.56
CA ALA A 89 -0.81 -18.79 -5.18
C ALA A 89 -1.16 -17.55 -4.37
N HIS A 90 -0.47 -16.44 -4.60
CA HIS A 90 -0.55 -15.25 -3.77
C HIS A 90 -1.35 -14.11 -4.41
N GLU A 91 -1.10 -13.85 -5.69
CA GLU A 91 -1.78 -12.80 -6.45
C GLU A 91 -3.01 -13.35 -7.21
N GLN A 92 -3.85 -14.12 -6.51
CA GLN A 92 -5.03 -14.82 -7.07
C GLN A 92 -6.01 -13.89 -7.79
N TRP A 93 -6.05 -12.59 -7.48
CA TRP A 93 -6.86 -11.64 -8.25
C TRP A 93 -6.62 -11.74 -9.77
N ALA A 94 -5.42 -12.16 -10.20
CA ALA A 94 -5.06 -12.32 -11.60
C ALA A 94 -5.86 -13.42 -12.33
N ASP A 95 -6.48 -14.37 -11.62
CA ASP A 95 -7.37 -15.39 -12.21
C ASP A 95 -8.87 -15.07 -12.09
N GLN A 96 -9.23 -14.04 -11.32
CA GLN A 96 -10.62 -13.66 -11.07
C GLN A 96 -11.27 -12.91 -12.24
N ALA A 97 -10.46 -12.35 -13.15
CA ALA A 97 -10.93 -11.60 -14.31
C ALA A 97 -9.98 -11.72 -15.50
N GLY A 98 -10.48 -11.33 -16.68
CA GLY A 98 -9.63 -10.94 -17.79
C GLY A 98 -9.23 -9.48 -17.62
N TYR A 99 -7.94 -9.19 -17.74
CA TYR A 99 -7.38 -7.85 -17.56
C TYR A 99 -6.82 -7.31 -18.87
N ARG A 100 -7.19 -6.07 -19.17
CA ARG A 100 -6.47 -5.26 -20.16
C ARG A 100 -5.43 -4.44 -19.43
N VAL A 101 -4.17 -4.75 -19.68
CA VAL A 101 -3.04 -4.15 -18.97
C VAL A 101 -2.51 -2.97 -19.77
N VAL A 102 -2.26 -1.87 -19.08
CA VAL A 102 -1.61 -0.69 -19.63
C VAL A 102 -0.48 -0.23 -18.72
N SER A 103 0.59 0.29 -19.30
CA SER A 103 1.67 0.93 -18.53
C SER A 103 2.16 2.21 -19.17
N GLU A 104 2.59 3.17 -18.33
CA GLU A 104 3.13 4.45 -18.76
C GLU A 104 4.18 4.98 -17.77
N ASP A 105 5.11 5.78 -18.28
CA ASP A 105 5.91 6.67 -17.45
C ASP A 105 5.04 7.83 -16.93
N ILE A 106 5.12 8.10 -15.63
CA ILE A 106 4.38 9.17 -15.00
C ILE A 106 5.10 10.49 -15.30
N THR A 107 4.47 11.33 -16.12
CA THR A 107 4.85 12.73 -16.29
C THR A 107 3.79 13.62 -15.66
N PRO A 108 3.95 14.07 -14.39
CA PRO A 108 2.90 14.83 -13.74
C PRO A 108 2.75 16.21 -14.35
N TRP A 109 1.51 16.62 -14.64
CA TRP A 109 1.20 18.01 -14.96
C TRP A 109 1.04 18.86 -13.69
N ARG A 110 0.93 18.22 -12.52
CA ARG A 110 0.91 18.87 -11.20
C ARG A 110 1.43 17.92 -10.14
N GLY A 111 2.19 18.47 -9.19
CA GLY A 111 2.60 17.79 -7.98
C GLY A 111 2.47 18.72 -6.77
N GLU A 112 2.04 18.16 -5.65
CA GLU A 112 1.74 18.90 -4.42
C GLU A 112 2.37 18.22 -3.21
N ALA A 113 2.84 19.02 -2.25
CA ALA A 113 3.27 18.55 -0.95
C ALA A 113 2.79 19.51 0.15
N VAL A 114 1.99 19.01 1.08
CA VAL A 114 1.38 19.83 2.13
C VAL A 114 1.42 19.10 3.48
N ILE A 115 1.68 19.84 4.56
CA ILE A 115 1.29 19.41 5.91
C ILE A 115 -0.19 19.77 6.08
N ASN A 116 -1.03 18.75 6.24
CA ASN A 116 -2.46 18.92 6.43
C ASN A 116 -2.79 19.39 7.87
N SER A 117 -4.07 19.50 8.20
CA SER A 117 -4.51 19.93 9.54
C SER A 117 -4.23 18.94 10.67
N GLU A 118 -3.98 17.68 10.34
CA GLU A 118 -3.69 16.61 11.30
C GLU A 118 -2.18 16.49 11.57
N GLY A 119 -1.35 17.26 10.84
CA GLY A 119 0.09 17.22 10.92
C GLY A 119 0.74 16.25 9.93
N ASP A 120 -0.06 15.58 9.11
CA ASP A 120 0.42 14.60 8.14
C ASP A 120 0.97 15.30 6.90
N LEU A 121 2.08 14.79 6.38
CA LEU A 121 2.62 15.16 5.08
C LEU A 121 1.86 14.40 3.98
N GLN A 122 1.05 15.14 3.23
CA GLN A 122 0.39 14.65 2.03
C GLN A 122 1.19 15.04 0.78
N ILE A 123 1.50 14.05 -0.05
CA ILE A 123 2.19 14.19 -1.33
C ILE A 123 1.23 13.71 -2.43
N GLY A 124 1.04 14.52 -3.46
CA GLY A 124 0.12 14.20 -4.56
C GLY A 124 0.74 14.43 -5.92
N PHE A 125 0.46 13.55 -6.88
CA PHE A 125 0.82 13.70 -8.28
C PHE A 125 -0.40 13.53 -9.18
N HIS A 126 -0.55 14.43 -10.14
CA HIS A 126 -1.56 14.33 -11.20
C HIS A 126 -0.87 14.12 -12.54
N HIS A 127 -1.32 13.11 -13.27
CA HIS A 127 -0.80 12.72 -14.56
C HIS A 127 -1.95 12.57 -15.56
N TYR A 128 -1.76 13.05 -16.78
CA TYR A 128 -2.73 12.81 -17.84
C TYR A 128 -2.42 11.45 -18.44
N VAL A 129 -3.36 10.52 -18.31
CA VAL A 129 -3.25 9.19 -18.93
C VAL A 129 -3.08 9.38 -20.43
N ARG A 130 -1.95 8.93 -20.99
CA ARG A 130 -1.50 9.17 -22.37
C ARG A 130 -1.36 10.62 -22.81
N GLY A 131 -1.21 11.54 -21.86
CA GLY A 131 -1.28 12.96 -22.15
C GLY A 131 -2.66 13.44 -22.60
N ASP A 132 -3.71 12.59 -22.55
CA ASP A 132 -5.08 13.02 -22.80
C ASP A 132 -5.58 13.84 -21.60
N LYS A 133 -5.82 15.12 -21.85
CA LYS A 133 -6.33 16.05 -20.83
C LYS A 133 -7.71 15.69 -20.28
N LYS A 134 -8.37 14.69 -20.85
CA LYS A 134 -9.67 14.19 -20.40
C LYS A 134 -9.57 13.11 -19.31
N SER A 135 -8.47 12.36 -19.26
CA SER A 135 -8.30 11.24 -18.33
C SER A 135 -7.16 11.55 -17.37
N ASP A 136 -7.50 11.67 -16.09
CA ASP A 136 -6.55 12.05 -15.03
C ASP A 136 -6.24 10.83 -14.16
N MET A 137 -4.96 10.58 -13.93
CA MET A 137 -4.45 9.71 -12.89
C MET A 137 -3.99 10.57 -11.72
N ARG A 138 -4.38 10.19 -10.51
CA ARG A 138 -3.99 10.82 -9.25
C ARG A 138 -3.39 9.79 -8.35
N LEU A 139 -2.23 10.09 -7.80
CA LEU A 139 -1.65 9.36 -6.68
C LEU A 139 -1.54 10.32 -5.51
N ILE A 140 -2.01 9.90 -4.35
CA ILE A 140 -1.92 10.65 -3.10
C ILE A 140 -1.37 9.71 -2.05
N MET A 141 -0.30 10.13 -1.39
CA MET A 141 0.30 9.46 -0.24
C MET A 141 0.21 10.41 0.94
N SER A 142 -0.12 9.89 2.12
CA SER A 142 -0.10 10.62 3.37
C SER A 142 0.78 9.89 4.36
N VAL A 143 1.74 10.57 4.98
CA VAL A 143 2.58 10.02 6.05
C VAL A 143 2.52 10.92 7.26
N LYS A 144 2.61 10.35 8.46
CA LYS A 144 2.78 11.08 9.72
C LYS A 144 4.26 11.30 9.98
N PRO A 145 4.83 12.51 9.78
CA PRO A 145 6.28 12.70 9.88
C PRO A 145 6.87 12.41 11.26
N ALA A 146 6.04 12.60 12.30
CA ALA A 146 6.36 12.30 13.69
C ALA A 146 5.61 11.05 14.18
N PHE A 147 5.39 10.07 13.29
CA PHE A 147 4.72 8.83 13.66
C PHE A 147 5.43 8.16 14.83
N GLN A 148 4.71 8.06 15.93
CA GLN A 148 5.09 7.34 17.13
C GLN A 148 3.80 6.94 17.84
N PRO A 149 3.41 5.66 17.82
CA PRO A 149 2.34 5.16 18.66
C PRO A 149 2.52 5.59 20.11
N THR A 150 1.43 5.91 20.80
CA THR A 150 1.45 6.34 22.20
C THR A 150 0.49 5.53 23.06
N THR A 151 0.83 5.38 24.34
CA THR A 151 -0.03 4.76 25.35
C THR A 151 -0.40 5.74 26.48
N CYS A 152 -1.46 5.40 27.20
CA CYS A 152 -1.96 6.14 28.35
C CYS A 152 -1.47 5.48 29.65
N VAL A 153 -0.56 6.14 30.36
CA VAL A 153 0.01 5.64 31.62
C VAL A 153 -0.62 6.36 32.82
N PRO A 154 -1.30 5.66 33.75
CA PRO A 154 -1.89 6.31 34.93
C PRO A 154 -0.84 6.92 35.85
N ARG A 155 -1.04 8.16 36.31
CA ARG A 155 -0.18 8.82 37.32
C ARG A 155 -0.57 8.43 38.74
N GLU A 156 0.43 8.32 39.64
CA GLU A 156 0.20 8.12 41.08
C GLU A 156 -0.64 9.23 41.72
N SER A 157 -0.56 10.47 41.22
CA SER A 157 -1.33 11.62 41.71
C SER A 157 -2.81 11.62 41.29
N GLY A 158 -3.24 10.62 40.52
CA GLY A 158 -4.42 10.72 39.67
C GLY A 158 -4.10 11.47 38.37
N GLY A 159 -4.71 11.03 37.26
CA GLY A 159 -4.44 11.51 35.90
C GLY A 159 -3.80 10.45 35.01
N VAL A 160 -3.47 10.83 33.78
CA VAL A 160 -2.87 9.97 32.75
C VAL A 160 -1.76 10.76 32.05
N ASP A 161 -0.61 10.15 31.84
CA ASP A 161 0.47 10.59 30.94
C ASP A 161 0.32 9.93 29.57
N ILE A 162 0.67 10.66 28.52
CA ILE A 162 0.82 10.12 27.18
C ILE A 162 2.30 9.86 27.00
N GLU A 163 2.67 8.59 26.84
CA GLU A 163 4.04 8.17 26.64
C GLU A 163 4.18 7.49 25.27
N PRO A 164 5.30 7.67 24.55
CA PRO A 164 5.64 6.84 23.41
C PRO A 164 5.50 5.37 23.78
N MET A 165 4.80 4.63 22.93
CA MET A 165 4.69 3.20 23.03
C MET A 165 5.92 2.59 22.36
N ASP A 166 6.65 1.79 23.12
CA ASP A 166 7.86 1.09 22.70
C ASP A 166 9.00 2.04 22.23
N GLY A 167 9.85 1.55 21.33
CA GLY A 167 10.99 2.29 20.76
C GLY A 167 10.60 3.29 19.67
N ASP A 168 11.61 3.76 18.92
CA ASP A 168 11.43 4.67 17.78
C ASP A 168 11.01 3.87 16.53
N TRP A 169 9.73 3.93 16.18
CA TRP A 169 9.16 3.10 15.10
C TRP A 169 9.78 3.42 13.75
N ILE A 170 9.94 4.71 13.43
CA ILE A 170 10.49 5.12 12.13
C ILE A 170 11.95 4.69 12.03
N ALA A 171 12.74 4.86 13.10
CA ALA A 171 14.14 4.42 13.09
C ALA A 171 14.25 2.91 12.86
N ASN A 172 13.47 2.10 13.59
CA ASN A 172 13.53 0.66 13.45
C ASN A 172 13.01 0.15 12.09
N TRP A 173 11.98 0.77 11.51
CA TRP A 173 11.59 0.48 10.13
C TRP A 173 12.69 0.85 9.15
N SER A 174 13.39 1.95 9.39
CA SER A 174 14.45 2.41 8.50
C SER A 174 15.68 1.49 8.50
N ASP A 175 15.87 0.66 9.53
CA ASP A 175 16.91 -0.37 9.53
C ASP A 175 16.68 -1.42 8.42
N GLU A 176 15.43 -1.66 8.01
CA GLU A 176 15.08 -2.56 6.90
C GLU A 176 15.62 -2.04 5.56
N LEU A 177 15.79 -0.72 5.39
CA LEU A 177 16.37 -0.16 4.16
C LEU A 177 17.82 -0.61 3.97
N ALA A 178 18.60 -0.69 5.05
CA ALA A 178 19.98 -1.15 4.95
C ALA A 178 20.04 -2.61 4.50
N ALA A 179 19.10 -3.45 4.96
CA ALA A 179 19.01 -4.85 4.57
C ALA A 179 18.66 -5.05 3.08
N LEU A 180 17.99 -4.08 2.43
CA LEU A 180 17.72 -4.14 1.00
C LEU A 180 19.00 -4.15 0.15
N GLY A 181 20.10 -3.55 0.65
CA GLY A 181 21.40 -3.55 -0.01
C GLY A 181 22.06 -4.93 -0.08
N ASP A 182 21.62 -5.88 0.75
CA ASP A 182 22.13 -7.25 0.84
C ASP A 182 21.20 -8.29 0.18
N LEU A 183 20.13 -7.85 -0.50
CA LEU A 183 19.20 -8.75 -1.20
C LEU A 183 19.89 -9.50 -2.36
N ASP A 184 19.35 -10.68 -2.67
CA ASP A 184 19.74 -11.42 -3.88
C ASP A 184 19.53 -10.54 -5.13
N GLU A 185 20.45 -10.64 -6.09
CA GLU A 185 20.41 -9.89 -7.34
C GLU A 185 19.06 -10.07 -8.05
N ALA A 186 18.46 -11.26 -7.96
CA ALA A 186 17.16 -11.58 -8.54
C ALA A 186 16.00 -10.71 -8.04
N TYR A 187 16.09 -10.17 -6.81
CA TYR A 187 15.02 -9.36 -6.20
C TYR A 187 15.40 -7.88 -6.05
N SER A 188 16.67 -7.54 -6.28
CA SER A 188 17.19 -6.18 -6.09
C SER A 188 16.56 -5.14 -7.03
N GLY A 189 16.18 -5.54 -8.24
CA GLY A 189 15.60 -4.64 -9.24
C GLY A 189 14.26 -4.04 -8.83
N ALA A 190 13.47 -4.76 -8.03
CA ALA A 190 12.22 -4.26 -7.43
C ALA A 190 12.42 -3.05 -6.50
N TYR A 191 13.64 -2.82 -6.01
CA TYR A 191 13.99 -1.70 -5.13
C TYR A 191 15.02 -0.75 -5.74
N ALA A 192 15.30 -0.85 -7.05
CA ALA A 192 16.33 -0.04 -7.69
C ALA A 192 16.10 1.48 -7.50
N HIS A 193 14.85 1.91 -7.49
CA HIS A 193 14.46 3.31 -7.27
C HIS A 193 14.67 3.79 -5.81
N LEU A 194 14.98 2.89 -4.87
CA LEU A 194 15.30 3.20 -3.48
C LEU A 194 16.80 3.33 -3.21
N GLU A 195 17.68 2.91 -4.15
CA GLU A 195 19.13 2.91 -3.97
C GLU A 195 19.70 4.22 -3.38
N PRO A 196 19.26 5.42 -3.83
CA PRO A 196 19.81 6.68 -3.33
C PRO A 196 19.49 6.96 -1.85
N TYR A 197 18.64 6.15 -1.23
CA TYR A 197 18.07 6.36 0.10
C TYR A 197 18.41 5.23 1.08
N LEU A 198 19.16 4.20 0.67
CA LEU A 198 19.51 3.06 1.55
C LEU A 198 20.40 3.49 2.73
N ASP A 199 21.24 4.51 2.54
CA ASP A 199 22.10 5.05 3.60
C ASP A 199 21.39 6.16 4.39
N GLY A 200 20.86 5.79 5.57
CA GLY A 200 20.26 6.73 6.52
C GLY A 200 18.90 7.30 6.08
N GLY A 201 18.27 6.75 5.06
CA GLY A 201 16.90 7.10 4.69
C GLY A 201 15.91 6.81 5.82
N ARG A 202 14.72 7.39 5.72
CA ARG A 202 13.59 7.15 6.62
C ARG A 202 12.48 6.44 5.89
N LEU A 203 12.18 5.22 6.32
CA LEU A 203 11.09 4.41 5.79
C LEU A 203 9.78 4.70 6.52
N PHE A 204 8.71 4.85 5.75
CA PHE A 204 7.33 4.88 6.23
C PHE A 204 6.58 3.75 5.53
N LEU A 205 6.21 2.73 6.32
CA LEU A 205 5.28 1.68 5.89
C LEU A 205 3.85 2.26 5.94
N LEU A 206 3.13 2.26 4.82
CA LEU A 206 1.76 2.79 4.74
C LEU A 206 0.77 1.72 5.20
N ASN A 207 0.63 1.60 6.52
CA ASN A 207 -0.06 0.49 7.18
C ASN A 207 -1.55 0.73 7.49
N ALA A 208 -2.15 1.84 7.01
CA ALA A 208 -3.58 2.05 7.16
C ALA A 208 -4.39 0.87 6.61
N THR A 209 -5.62 0.70 7.08
CA THR A 209 -6.54 -0.40 6.69
C THR A 209 -6.06 -1.83 7.00
N GLY A 210 -4.85 -1.98 7.56
CA GLY A 210 -4.33 -3.26 8.03
C GLY A 210 -5.20 -3.88 9.12
N TYR A 211 -5.38 -5.19 9.03
CA TYR A 211 -6.05 -5.97 10.05
C TYR A 211 -5.41 -7.36 10.20
N GLN A 212 -5.32 -7.78 11.45
CA GLN A 212 -4.86 -9.09 11.87
C GLN A 212 -6.07 -10.01 12.11
N ILE A 213 -5.82 -11.32 12.07
CA ILE A 213 -6.80 -12.35 12.38
C ILE A 213 -6.42 -12.92 13.73
N ASN A 214 -7.37 -13.03 14.66
CA ASN A 214 -7.08 -13.60 15.96
C ASN A 214 -6.63 -15.08 15.81
N PRO A 215 -5.39 -15.44 16.17
CA PRO A 215 -4.87 -16.79 15.97
C PRO A 215 -5.61 -17.84 16.79
N ARG A 216 -6.35 -17.43 17.82
CA ARG A 216 -7.16 -18.33 18.67
C ARG A 216 -8.62 -18.45 18.22
N ASP A 217 -9.08 -17.51 17.39
CA ASP A 217 -10.44 -17.48 16.85
C ASP A 217 -10.42 -16.76 15.50
N VAL A 218 -10.21 -17.50 14.41
CA VAL A 218 -10.04 -16.92 13.06
C VAL A 218 -11.28 -16.20 12.51
N ALA A 219 -12.40 -16.22 13.23
CA ALA A 219 -13.59 -15.42 12.94
C ALA A 219 -13.55 -14.02 13.60
N ASP A 220 -12.60 -13.76 14.49
CA ASP A 220 -12.37 -12.49 15.17
C ASP A 220 -11.23 -11.71 14.49
N PHE A 221 -11.52 -10.47 14.10
CA PHE A 221 -10.61 -9.61 13.35
C PHE A 221 -10.16 -8.43 14.23
N TRP A 222 -8.87 -8.16 14.24
CA TRP A 222 -8.27 -7.06 14.98
C TRP A 222 -7.80 -5.99 14.01
N PHE A 223 -8.33 -4.78 14.19
CA PHE A 223 -8.01 -3.63 13.34
C PHE A 223 -7.02 -2.73 14.07
N LEU A 224 -6.05 -2.21 13.33
CA LEU A 224 -5.14 -1.22 13.87
C LEU A 224 -5.92 0.02 14.30
N PRO A 225 -5.69 0.54 15.50
CA PRO A 225 -6.34 1.76 15.92
C PRO A 225 -5.74 2.95 15.14
N PRO A 226 -6.48 4.04 14.87
CA PRO A 226 -6.02 5.13 14.00
C PRO A 226 -4.69 5.78 14.42
N GLN A 227 -4.36 5.76 15.72
CA GLN A 227 -3.10 6.28 16.23
C GLN A 227 -1.88 5.40 15.89
N TRP A 228 -2.10 4.17 15.40
CA TRP A 228 -1.05 3.25 14.93
C TRP A 228 -0.91 3.25 13.40
N GLU A 229 -1.75 4.01 12.70
CA GLU A 229 -1.61 4.20 11.26
C GLU A 229 -0.52 5.24 10.98
N ALA A 230 0.59 4.85 10.36
CA ALA A 230 1.69 5.73 10.00
C ALA A 230 1.42 6.50 8.70
N GLY A 231 0.56 5.97 7.84
CA GLY A 231 0.24 6.59 6.59
C GLY A 231 -0.75 5.77 5.76
N ASN A 232 -1.19 6.38 4.66
CA ASN A 232 -2.06 5.76 3.67
C ASN A 232 -1.68 6.19 2.26
N ALA A 233 -2.19 5.48 1.26
CA ALA A 233 -2.25 5.99 -0.09
C ALA A 233 -3.62 5.75 -0.71
N GLN A 234 -3.98 6.62 -1.65
CA GLN A 234 -5.19 6.51 -2.44
C GLN A 234 -4.99 7.26 -3.74
N GLY A 235 -5.90 7.06 -4.68
CA GLY A 235 -5.76 7.67 -5.97
C GLY A 235 -7.00 7.58 -6.81
N LYS A 236 -6.78 7.88 -8.08
CA LYS A 236 -7.76 7.74 -9.14
C LYS A 236 -7.01 7.35 -10.40
N ILE A 237 -7.54 6.43 -11.19
CA ILE A 237 -7.10 6.27 -12.58
C ILE A 237 -8.31 6.41 -13.48
N SER A 238 -8.35 7.51 -14.22
CA SER A 238 -9.44 7.86 -15.13
C SER A 238 -10.82 7.90 -14.46
N GLU A 239 -11.54 6.79 -14.38
CA GLU A 239 -12.86 6.66 -13.73
C GLU A 239 -12.83 5.77 -12.47
N GLU A 240 -11.74 5.05 -12.22
CA GLU A 240 -11.58 4.21 -11.03
C GLU A 240 -11.13 5.03 -9.83
N LEU A 241 -11.77 4.80 -8.68
CA LEU A 241 -11.18 5.16 -7.38
C LEU A 241 -10.36 3.98 -6.90
N ILE A 242 -9.12 4.25 -6.52
CA ILE A 242 -8.17 3.22 -6.09
C ILE A 242 -7.65 3.55 -4.69
N TYR A 243 -7.51 2.54 -3.85
CA TYR A 243 -7.08 2.66 -2.46
C TYR A 243 -5.91 1.72 -2.23
N HIS A 244 -4.96 2.12 -1.39
CA HIS A 244 -3.82 1.25 -1.11
C HIS A 244 -4.25 -0.11 -0.57
N ARG A 245 -3.57 -1.15 -1.04
CA ARG A 245 -3.65 -2.49 -0.48
C ARG A 245 -3.04 -2.48 0.93
N GLY A 246 -3.87 -2.73 1.94
CA GLY A 246 -3.42 -2.81 3.32
C GLY A 246 -2.37 -3.91 3.54
N PRO A 247 -1.57 -3.82 4.60
CA PRO A 247 -0.59 -4.84 4.93
C PRO A 247 -1.24 -6.21 5.18
N ARG A 248 -0.51 -7.28 4.89
CA ARG A 248 -0.96 -8.65 5.13
C ARG A 248 -0.19 -9.28 6.29
N TYR A 249 -0.92 -9.89 7.20
CA TYR A 249 -0.46 -10.59 8.41
C TYR A 249 -0.65 -12.11 8.29
N ALA A 250 -0.95 -12.59 7.08
CA ALA A 250 -1.23 -13.97 6.75
C ALA A 250 -0.91 -14.17 5.27
N GLN A 251 -0.91 -15.43 4.83
CA GLN A 251 -0.80 -15.78 3.43
C GLN A 251 -1.81 -14.98 2.59
N PRO A 252 -1.40 -14.33 1.47
CA PRO A 252 -2.28 -13.46 0.68
C PRO A 252 -3.62 -14.08 0.28
N PHE A 253 -3.68 -15.38 -0.01
CA PHE A 253 -4.93 -16.08 -0.35
C PHE A 253 -5.97 -16.04 0.78
N VAL A 254 -5.56 -15.92 2.04
CA VAL A 254 -6.47 -15.78 3.19
C VAL A 254 -7.31 -14.51 3.08
N TYR A 255 -6.73 -13.43 2.56
CA TYR A 255 -7.44 -12.18 2.37
C TYR A 255 -8.42 -12.25 1.20
N ASN A 256 -8.10 -13.01 0.16
CA ASN A 256 -9.01 -13.23 -0.96
C ASN A 256 -10.23 -14.03 -0.52
N SER A 257 -10.06 -15.06 0.31
CA SER A 257 -11.18 -15.86 0.83
C SER A 257 -12.10 -15.09 1.78
N ILE A 258 -11.57 -14.12 2.53
CA ILE A 258 -12.38 -13.22 3.37
C ILE A 258 -13.19 -12.23 2.51
N LEU A 259 -12.61 -11.76 1.41
CA LEU A 259 -13.22 -10.76 0.53
C LEU A 259 -14.19 -11.35 -0.51
N ASP A 260 -14.25 -12.66 -0.65
CA ASP A 260 -15.21 -13.37 -1.51
C ASP A 260 -16.39 -13.96 -0.69
N PRO A 261 -17.44 -13.16 -0.39
CA PRO A 261 -18.62 -13.64 0.32
C PRO A 261 -19.53 -14.53 -0.53
N GLU A 262 -19.28 -14.65 -1.84
CA GLU A 262 -20.15 -15.35 -2.79
C GLU A 262 -19.64 -16.75 -3.16
N SER A 263 -18.48 -17.18 -2.67
CA SER A 263 -18.01 -18.56 -2.88
C SER A 263 -18.98 -19.58 -2.26
N ASP A 264 -19.85 -20.13 -3.10
CA ASP A 264 -20.75 -21.26 -2.79
C ASP A 264 -19.95 -22.51 -2.34
N GLU A 265 -18.64 -22.53 -2.57
CA GLU A 265 -17.70 -23.58 -2.12
C GLU A 265 -17.42 -23.56 -0.60
N GLY A 266 -17.92 -22.55 0.11
CA GLY A 266 -17.79 -22.43 1.55
C GLY A 266 -16.48 -21.76 1.96
N PHE A 267 -16.56 -20.98 3.03
CA PHE A 267 -15.42 -20.31 3.66
C PHE A 267 -14.21 -21.24 3.73
N VAL A 268 -13.13 -20.90 3.03
CA VAL A 268 -11.85 -21.62 3.15
C VAL A 268 -11.44 -21.55 4.62
N PRO A 269 -11.35 -22.68 5.34
CA PRO A 269 -11.01 -22.66 6.75
C PRO A 269 -9.62 -22.07 6.91
N ILE A 270 -9.54 -20.86 7.48
CA ILE A 270 -8.29 -20.22 7.86
C ILE A 270 -7.71 -21.02 9.02
N ASN A 271 -6.52 -21.57 8.85
CA ASN A 271 -5.79 -22.27 9.90
C ASN A 271 -4.74 -21.34 10.50
N GLU A 272 -4.32 -21.64 11.73
CA GLU A 272 -3.24 -20.90 12.39
C GLU A 272 -1.95 -20.89 11.56
N GLY A 273 -1.66 -21.98 10.84
CA GLY A 273 -0.50 -22.07 9.95
C GLY A 273 -0.60 -21.24 8.66
N ASP A 274 -1.76 -20.62 8.39
CA ASP A 274 -1.90 -19.66 7.29
C ASP A 274 -1.59 -18.22 7.76
N LEU A 275 -1.42 -18.01 9.06
CA LEU A 275 -1.13 -16.71 9.67
C LEU A 275 0.38 -16.52 9.84
N PHE A 276 0.85 -15.30 9.65
CA PHE A 276 2.24 -14.94 9.93
C PHE A 276 2.41 -14.62 11.42
N PHE A 277 2.20 -15.62 12.28
CA PHE A 277 2.15 -15.41 13.72
C PHE A 277 2.97 -16.44 14.52
N CYS A 278 3.67 -15.93 15.53
CA CYS A 278 4.37 -16.70 16.56
C CYS A 278 3.80 -16.35 17.94
N ASP A 279 3.31 -17.35 18.68
CA ASP A 279 2.89 -17.15 20.08
C ASP A 279 4.13 -17.01 20.98
N LEU A 280 4.47 -15.77 21.34
CA LEU A 280 5.63 -15.44 22.15
C LEU A 280 5.21 -15.13 23.61
N PRO A 281 5.89 -15.69 24.61
CA PRO A 281 5.71 -15.27 26.00
C PRO A 281 6.09 -13.80 26.22
N GLU A 282 5.40 -13.12 27.15
CA GLU A 282 5.77 -11.78 27.61
C GLU A 282 7.24 -11.73 28.06
N GLY A 283 7.95 -10.70 27.62
CA GLY A 283 9.37 -10.48 27.92
C GLY A 283 10.34 -11.32 27.08
N THR A 284 9.86 -12.14 26.14
CA THR A 284 10.71 -12.76 25.12
C THR A 284 11.31 -11.67 24.22
N ASP A 285 12.60 -11.81 23.89
CA ASP A 285 13.25 -11.04 22.83
C ASP A 285 12.93 -11.74 21.48
N PRO A 286 12.14 -11.12 20.58
CA PRO A 286 11.81 -11.73 19.30
C PRO A 286 13.05 -12.03 18.45
N ALA A 287 14.11 -11.24 18.57
CA ALA A 287 15.33 -11.42 17.78
C ALA A 287 16.11 -12.70 18.15
N GLU A 288 15.87 -13.26 19.36
CA GLU A 288 16.46 -14.52 19.83
C GLU A 288 15.51 -15.73 19.67
N SER A 289 14.31 -15.53 19.11
CA SER A 289 13.30 -16.58 18.97
C SER A 289 13.47 -17.39 17.68
N ASP A 290 13.59 -18.71 17.82
CA ASP A 290 13.60 -19.64 16.69
C ASP A 290 12.32 -19.52 15.85
N CYS A 291 11.15 -19.36 16.50
CA CYS A 291 9.87 -19.21 15.79
C CYS A 291 9.88 -17.97 14.89
N VAL A 292 10.37 -16.84 15.40
CA VAL A 292 10.40 -15.56 14.65
C VAL A 292 11.41 -15.65 13.49
N SER A 293 12.49 -16.40 13.65
CA SER A 293 13.46 -16.66 12.57
C SER A 293 12.88 -17.55 11.47
N GLU A 294 12.11 -18.58 11.83
CA GLU A 294 11.36 -19.40 10.87
C GLU A 294 10.29 -18.56 10.15
N LEU A 295 9.56 -17.74 10.90
CA LEU A 295 8.55 -16.82 10.37
C LEU A 295 9.15 -15.80 9.39
N GLU A 296 10.33 -15.24 9.68
CA GLU A 296 11.02 -14.34 8.75
C GLU A 296 11.33 -15.04 7.44
N THR A 297 11.79 -16.30 7.51
CA THR A 297 12.07 -17.11 6.33
C THR A 297 10.80 -17.33 5.52
N GLU A 298 9.68 -17.64 6.18
CA GLU A 298 8.38 -17.83 5.54
C GLU A 298 7.89 -16.54 4.86
N VAL A 299 7.82 -15.42 5.59
CA VAL A 299 7.34 -14.13 5.05
C VAL A 299 8.22 -13.66 3.89
N THR A 300 9.55 -13.85 4.00
CA THR A 300 10.49 -13.56 2.91
C THR A 300 10.26 -14.45 1.70
N THR A 301 10.01 -15.75 1.91
CA THR A 301 9.69 -16.69 0.84
C THR A 301 8.43 -16.27 0.12
N VAL A 302 7.36 -15.93 0.85
CA VAL A 302 6.11 -15.45 0.26
C VAL A 302 6.31 -14.14 -0.51
N ALA A 303 7.08 -13.18 0.03
CA ALA A 303 7.39 -11.94 -0.70
C ALA A 303 8.14 -12.21 -2.02
N ASN A 304 9.04 -13.19 -2.03
CA ASN A 304 9.75 -13.62 -3.24
C ASN A 304 8.83 -14.34 -4.22
N GLU A 305 7.93 -15.20 -3.75
CA GLU A 305 6.94 -15.87 -4.60
C GLU A 305 5.95 -14.86 -5.22
N ILE A 306 5.53 -13.84 -4.48
CA ILE A 306 4.74 -12.71 -5.01
C ILE A 306 5.51 -11.98 -6.11
N HIS A 307 6.80 -11.71 -5.88
CA HIS A 307 7.65 -11.10 -6.90
C HIS A 307 7.72 -11.96 -8.16
N ASP A 308 7.97 -13.26 -8.02
CA ASP A 308 8.07 -14.20 -9.14
C ASP A 308 6.73 -14.31 -9.92
N GLU A 309 5.59 -14.24 -9.23
CA GLU A 309 4.28 -14.17 -9.87
C GLU A 309 4.10 -12.87 -10.67
N LEU A 310 4.38 -11.72 -10.05
CA LEU A 310 4.26 -10.40 -10.67
C LEU A 310 5.24 -10.21 -11.83
N ASP A 311 6.46 -10.71 -11.73
CA ASP A 311 7.45 -10.68 -12.79
C ASP A 311 6.95 -11.37 -14.08
N ARG A 312 6.27 -12.51 -13.95
CA ARG A 312 5.61 -13.17 -15.10
C ARG A 312 4.52 -12.28 -15.70
N MET A 313 3.73 -11.63 -14.86
CA MET A 313 2.68 -10.71 -15.31
C MET A 313 3.23 -9.46 -15.99
N PHE A 314 4.42 -8.98 -15.59
CA PHE A 314 5.08 -7.79 -16.14
C PHE A 314 5.98 -8.05 -17.37
N LYS A 315 6.01 -9.28 -17.88
CA LYS A 315 6.76 -9.69 -19.08
C LYS A 315 5.81 -10.10 -20.22
N PRO A 316 5.20 -9.14 -20.93
CA PRO A 316 4.16 -9.45 -21.91
C PRO A 316 4.63 -10.27 -23.11
N ASP A 317 5.92 -10.25 -23.44
CA ASP A 317 6.48 -11.05 -24.53
C ASP A 317 7.08 -12.38 -24.06
N GLY A 318 6.96 -12.69 -22.76
CA GLY A 318 7.52 -13.88 -22.12
C GLY A 318 9.04 -13.99 -22.24
N LYS A 319 9.73 -12.91 -22.62
CA LYS A 319 11.19 -12.89 -22.69
C LYS A 319 11.75 -12.33 -21.40
N ASP A 320 12.88 -12.88 -20.97
CA ASP A 320 13.63 -12.40 -19.81
C ASP A 320 14.25 -11.01 -20.00
N SER A 321 14.13 -10.42 -21.19
CA SER A 321 14.73 -9.12 -21.51
C SER A 321 13.80 -7.99 -21.06
N GLU A 322 14.04 -7.53 -19.82
CA GLU A 322 13.52 -6.33 -19.18
C GLU A 322 11.99 -6.33 -18.94
N PRO A 323 11.52 -6.69 -17.74
CA PRO A 323 10.10 -6.53 -17.40
C PRO A 323 9.71 -5.05 -17.52
N ILE A 324 8.44 -4.78 -17.86
CA ILE A 324 7.94 -3.40 -17.96
C ILE A 324 7.85 -2.71 -16.59
N PHE A 325 7.89 -3.53 -15.52
CA PHE A 325 7.78 -3.12 -14.14
C PHE A 325 8.35 -4.22 -13.24
N GLU A 326 9.01 -3.83 -12.15
CA GLU A 326 9.47 -4.77 -11.12
C GLU A 326 8.91 -4.34 -9.78
N TYR A 327 8.43 -5.31 -9.01
CA TYR A 327 7.80 -5.04 -7.74
C TYR A 327 7.99 -6.19 -6.76
N ARG A 328 8.16 -5.85 -5.49
CA ARG A 328 8.19 -6.80 -4.38
C ARG A 328 7.67 -6.12 -3.11
N PRO A 329 6.72 -6.72 -2.37
CA PRO A 329 6.28 -6.18 -1.08
C PRO A 329 7.45 -6.19 -0.07
N MET A 330 7.46 -5.24 0.84
CA MET A 330 8.44 -5.19 1.92
C MET A 330 8.01 -6.10 3.07
N THR A 331 8.96 -6.79 3.68
CA THR A 331 8.71 -7.68 4.82
C THR A 331 9.06 -6.96 6.12
N HIS A 332 8.29 -7.17 7.19
CA HIS A 332 8.59 -6.61 8.50
C HIS A 332 8.12 -7.53 9.63
N LEU A 333 8.89 -7.65 10.72
CA LEU A 333 8.60 -8.58 11.83
C LEU A 333 8.60 -7.92 13.22
N ASN A 334 8.78 -6.59 13.31
CA ASN A 334 8.89 -5.85 14.58
C ASN A 334 9.86 -6.48 15.60
N LYS A 335 10.95 -7.12 15.16
CA LYS A 335 11.84 -7.90 16.05
C LYS A 335 12.46 -7.09 17.18
N TRP A 336 12.55 -5.78 16.99
CA TRP A 336 13.07 -4.80 17.93
C TRP A 336 12.12 -4.52 19.10
N ARG A 337 10.83 -4.85 18.97
CA ARG A 337 9.80 -4.56 19.97
C ARG A 337 9.79 -5.65 21.05
N PRO A 338 9.90 -5.30 22.34
CA PRO A 338 9.71 -6.27 23.42
C PRO A 338 8.29 -6.84 23.40
N VAL A 339 8.16 -8.15 23.61
CA VAL A 339 6.85 -8.82 23.67
C VAL A 339 6.14 -8.44 24.96
N ASP A 340 4.93 -7.86 24.87
CA ASP A 340 4.09 -7.47 26.01
C ASP A 340 2.98 -8.48 26.34
N GLY A 341 2.91 -9.58 25.57
CA GLY A 341 1.97 -10.66 25.77
C GLY A 341 0.57 -10.35 25.24
N VAL A 342 0.44 -9.35 24.36
CA VAL A 342 -0.83 -8.95 23.74
C VAL A 342 -0.78 -9.26 22.24
N PRO A 343 -1.32 -10.42 21.79
CA PRO A 343 -1.31 -10.81 20.38
C PRO A 343 -2.07 -9.85 19.46
N ALA A 344 -3.05 -9.11 19.98
CA ALA A 344 -3.74 -8.05 19.22
C ALA A 344 -2.87 -6.81 19.00
N GLY A 345 -1.68 -6.76 19.61
CA GLY A 345 -0.60 -5.87 19.23
C GLY A 345 0.23 -6.45 18.08
N PHE A 346 1.44 -5.91 17.89
CA PHE A 346 2.38 -6.39 16.88
C PHE A 346 3.30 -7.52 17.41
N ASP A 347 2.97 -8.13 18.54
CA ASP A 347 3.75 -9.20 19.16
C ASP A 347 3.78 -10.44 18.26
N GLY A 348 4.96 -10.84 17.81
CA GLY A 348 5.15 -12.10 17.08
C GLY A 348 4.51 -12.14 15.69
N TRP A 349 4.12 -11.00 15.13
CA TRP A 349 3.54 -10.91 13.79
C TRP A 349 4.61 -10.64 12.73
N GLY A 350 4.50 -11.34 11.61
CA GLY A 350 5.14 -11.00 10.35
C GLY A 350 4.19 -10.25 9.44
N GLU A 351 4.74 -9.36 8.62
CA GLU A 351 3.98 -8.41 7.82
C GLU A 351 4.51 -8.33 6.40
N LEU A 352 3.59 -8.32 5.43
CA LEU A 352 3.85 -7.96 4.03
C LEU A 352 3.25 -6.57 3.75
N HIS A 353 4.13 -5.61 3.46
CA HIS A 353 3.78 -4.22 3.17
C HIS A 353 3.83 -3.95 1.68
N TYR A 354 2.66 -3.67 1.10
CA TYR A 354 2.53 -3.38 -0.32
C TYR A 354 2.73 -1.90 -0.68
N ASN A 355 2.84 -1.03 0.32
CA ASN A 355 2.81 0.41 0.12
C ASN A 355 3.80 1.05 1.09
N TYR A 356 4.78 1.77 0.55
CA TYR A 356 5.80 2.42 1.36
C TYR A 356 6.35 3.68 0.70
N VAL A 357 6.85 4.59 1.53
CA VAL A 357 7.52 5.82 1.12
C VAL A 357 8.84 5.93 1.87
N VAL A 358 9.90 6.27 1.15
CA VAL A 358 11.23 6.51 1.72
C VAL A 358 11.60 7.97 1.51
N PHE A 359 12.15 8.61 2.54
CA PHE A 359 12.74 9.94 2.44
C PHE A 359 14.24 9.87 2.70
N SER A 360 15.00 10.76 2.08
CA SER A 360 16.43 10.89 2.39
C SER A 360 16.68 11.33 3.83
N ALA A 361 17.86 11.00 4.35
CA ALA A 361 18.34 11.40 5.68
C ALA A 361 18.28 12.91 5.93
N ASP A 362 18.55 13.71 4.89
CA ASP A 362 18.59 15.18 4.95
C ASP A 362 17.23 15.84 4.73
N SER A 363 16.15 15.07 4.57
CA SER A 363 14.81 15.61 4.38
C SER A 363 14.28 16.26 5.67
N VAL A 364 13.56 17.37 5.52
CA VAL A 364 12.91 18.13 6.60
C VAL A 364 11.40 18.09 6.33
N LEU A 365 10.69 17.23 7.05
CA LEU A 365 9.28 16.86 6.78
C LEU A 365 8.28 17.74 7.54
N GLU A 366 8.51 19.05 7.54
CA GLU A 366 7.66 20.05 8.19
C GLU A 366 7.33 21.19 7.22
N ALA A 367 6.36 22.02 7.55
CA ALA A 367 5.99 23.16 6.71
C ALA A 367 7.17 24.14 6.54
N GLY A 368 7.50 24.46 5.29
CA GLY A 368 8.68 25.23 4.89
C GLY A 368 9.92 24.37 4.63
N GLY A 369 9.90 23.10 5.05
CA GLY A 369 10.96 22.13 4.82
C GLY A 369 11.05 21.68 3.36
N GLN A 370 12.08 20.88 3.08
CA GLN A 370 12.35 20.30 1.77
C GLN A 370 12.63 18.82 1.94
N ALA A 371 12.31 18.01 0.95
CA ALA A 371 12.56 16.58 1.02
C ALA A 371 12.85 16.00 -0.36
N ARG A 372 13.51 14.85 -0.38
CA ARG A 372 13.57 13.97 -1.55
C ARG A 372 13.29 12.54 -1.11
N GLY A 373 12.76 11.73 -1.99
CA GLY A 373 12.32 10.42 -1.62
C GLY A 373 11.87 9.57 -2.79
N ALA A 374 11.35 8.41 -2.45
CA ALA A 374 10.88 7.41 -3.38
C ALA A 374 9.67 6.67 -2.80
N PHE A 375 8.89 6.03 -3.65
CA PHE A 375 7.71 5.27 -3.23
C PHE A 375 7.48 4.05 -4.12
N SER A 376 6.81 3.05 -3.54
CA SER A 376 6.13 1.97 -4.25
C SER A 376 4.73 1.80 -3.68
N LEU A 377 3.76 1.65 -4.57
CA LEU A 377 2.35 1.54 -4.23
C LEU A 377 1.69 0.40 -5.00
N VAL A 378 0.78 -0.29 -4.32
CA VAL A 378 -0.23 -1.17 -4.92
C VAL A 378 -1.59 -0.71 -4.46
N LEU A 379 -2.41 -0.29 -5.42
CA LEU A 379 -3.70 0.32 -5.19
C LEU A 379 -4.79 -0.52 -5.87
N ASP A 380 -5.82 -0.88 -5.11
CA ASP A 380 -6.95 -1.70 -5.56
C ASP A 380 -8.21 -0.82 -5.72
N ALA A 381 -8.96 -1.04 -6.80
CA ALA A 381 -10.31 -0.51 -6.98
C ALA A 381 -11.33 -1.52 -6.46
N LEU A 382 -11.94 -1.21 -5.32
CA LEU A 382 -12.87 -2.11 -4.64
C LEU A 382 -14.10 -2.49 -5.49
N ASP A 383 -14.53 -1.62 -6.41
CA ASP A 383 -15.74 -1.81 -7.21
C ASP A 383 -15.49 -2.43 -8.60
N SER A 384 -14.23 -2.50 -9.05
CA SER A 384 -13.91 -2.84 -10.45
C SER A 384 -12.75 -3.82 -10.64
N GLN A 385 -12.30 -4.46 -9.56
CA GLN A 385 -11.15 -5.39 -9.54
C GLN A 385 -9.88 -4.81 -10.20
N THR A 386 -9.82 -3.49 -10.41
CA THR A 386 -8.65 -2.86 -11.03
C THR A 386 -7.51 -2.85 -10.02
N VAL A 387 -6.33 -3.26 -10.46
CA VAL A 387 -5.11 -3.22 -9.64
C VAL A 387 -4.10 -2.30 -10.30
N VAL A 388 -3.54 -1.36 -9.56
CA VAL A 388 -2.56 -0.39 -10.05
C VAL A 388 -1.29 -0.50 -9.22
N PHE A 389 -0.18 -0.78 -9.89
CA PHE A 389 1.16 -0.70 -9.35
C PHE A 389 1.78 0.62 -9.79
N ALA A 390 2.37 1.37 -8.86
CA ALA A 390 3.07 2.61 -9.18
C ALA A 390 4.32 2.76 -8.33
N GLN A 391 5.42 3.21 -8.94
CA GLN A 391 6.65 3.52 -8.21
C GLN A 391 7.31 4.76 -8.81
N GLY A 392 8.18 5.40 -8.03
CA GLY A 392 8.95 6.54 -8.53
C GLY A 392 9.75 7.28 -7.47
N GLU A 393 10.49 8.28 -7.94
CA GLU A 393 11.29 9.18 -7.11
C GLU A 393 10.76 10.61 -7.23
N PHE A 394 10.90 11.37 -6.14
CA PHE A 394 10.39 12.73 -6.06
C PHE A 394 11.30 13.69 -5.30
N VAL A 395 11.10 14.98 -5.59
CA VAL A 395 11.69 16.11 -4.88
C VAL A 395 10.57 17.06 -4.45
N LEU A 396 10.58 17.42 -3.17
CA LEU A 396 9.71 18.40 -2.55
C LEU A 396 10.53 19.68 -2.32
N GLU A 397 10.44 20.63 -3.25
CA GLU A 397 11.20 21.88 -3.17
C GLU A 397 10.79 22.74 -1.97
N THR A 398 9.55 22.64 -1.53
CA THR A 398 9.04 23.30 -0.32
C THR A 398 7.77 22.58 0.10
N ILE A 399 7.70 22.08 1.32
CA ILE A 399 6.46 21.55 1.90
C ILE A 399 5.62 22.74 2.39
N LYS A 400 4.35 22.83 1.99
CA LYS A 400 3.49 23.95 2.41
C LYS A 400 2.68 23.56 3.64
N LYS A 401 2.28 24.53 4.46
CA LYS A 401 1.16 24.33 5.39
C LYS A 401 -0.13 24.42 4.59
N ASP A 402 -1.02 23.43 4.73
CA ASP A 402 -2.36 23.53 4.17
C ASP A 402 -3.08 24.73 4.82
N ARG A 403 -3.68 25.57 3.97
CA ARG A 403 -4.44 26.74 4.40
C ARG A 403 -5.90 26.42 4.65
N TRP A 404 -6.38 25.27 4.18
CA TRP A 404 -7.72 24.76 4.46
C TRP A 404 -7.73 23.99 5.79
N VAL A 405 -7.05 24.54 6.79
CA VAL A 405 -7.06 24.01 8.14
C VAL A 405 -8.41 24.28 8.79
N THR A 406 -8.92 23.27 9.48
CA THR A 406 -10.05 23.40 10.39
C THR A 406 -9.72 24.25 11.60
N GLU A 407 -8.47 24.66 11.87
CA GLU A 407 -8.13 25.55 12.99
C GLU A 407 -8.98 26.84 12.98
N ASP A 408 -9.10 27.51 11.82
CA ASP A 408 -9.94 28.71 11.65
C ASP A 408 -11.44 28.40 11.81
N LEU A 409 -11.85 27.16 11.52
CA LEU A 409 -13.24 26.69 11.63
C LEU A 409 -13.58 26.20 13.05
N GLN A 410 -12.62 25.60 13.76
CA GLN A 410 -12.76 25.05 15.11
C GLN A 410 -12.83 26.18 16.13
N GLU A 411 -12.03 27.24 16.00
CA GLU A 411 -12.11 28.39 16.90
C GLU A 411 -13.47 29.09 16.75
N VAL A 412 -13.88 29.37 15.50
CA VAL A 412 -15.20 29.94 15.21
C VAL A 412 -16.34 29.03 15.66
N LYS A 413 -16.25 27.70 15.45
CA LYS A 413 -17.29 26.76 15.89
C LYS A 413 -17.28 26.50 17.39
N ALA A 414 -16.13 26.53 18.05
CA ALA A 414 -16.01 26.42 19.50
C ALA A 414 -16.62 27.66 20.17
N GLU A 415 -16.35 28.85 19.65
CA GLU A 415 -17.00 30.10 20.07
C GLU A 415 -18.51 30.08 19.80
N GLU A 416 -18.96 29.68 18.61
CA GLU A 416 -20.39 29.59 18.27
C GLU A 416 -21.15 28.58 19.15
N ASN A 417 -20.50 27.47 19.54
CA ASN A 417 -21.14 26.40 20.30
C ASN A 417 -20.86 26.47 21.82
N GLY A 418 -20.02 27.39 22.29
CA GLY A 418 -19.64 27.52 23.70
C GLY A 418 -18.93 26.28 24.27
N VAL A 419 -18.11 25.59 23.46
CA VAL A 419 -17.42 24.35 23.84
C VAL A 419 -15.98 24.66 24.23
N GLU A 420 -15.61 24.43 25.49
CA GLU A 420 -14.20 24.31 25.90
C GLU A 420 -13.69 22.91 25.50
N LEU A 421 -12.71 22.85 24.60
CA LEU A 421 -12.06 21.59 24.21
C LEU A 421 -10.91 21.28 25.18
N CYS A 422 -10.84 20.01 25.63
CA CYS A 422 -9.88 19.53 26.62
C CYS A 422 -8.40 19.49 26.15
N PHE A 423 -8.06 20.00 24.97
CA PHE A 423 -6.72 19.87 24.36
C PHE A 423 -5.95 21.20 24.22
N GLN A 424 -6.42 22.28 24.85
CA GLN A 424 -5.63 23.51 24.97
C GLN A 424 -5.39 23.85 26.44
N GLN A 425 -4.32 23.29 27.01
CA GLN A 425 -3.53 23.94 28.07
C GLN A 425 -2.05 23.88 27.72
#